data_AF-A0AAW2ZR25-F1
#
_entry.id   AF-A0AAW2ZR25-F1
#
_cell.length_a   1.000
_cell.length_b   1.000
_cell.length_c   1.000
_cell.angle_alpha   90.00
_cell.angle_beta   90.00
_cell.angle_gamma   90.00
#
_symmetry.space_group_name_H-M   'P 1'
#
loop_
_entity.id
_entity.type
_entity.pdbx_description
1 polymer ?
#
loop_
_entity_poly.entity_id
_entity_poly.type
_entity_poly.pdbx_seq_one_letter_code
_entity_poly.pdbx_strand_id
1 'polypeptide(L)'
;MEARTPLNVLFASASGNAESIAKRIYEICQSKKYTAEFMDLNNFKDKELPKRKAGSALNMIIVCSTTGNGDVPENGDKFFRFIKRASQPKDLFDGVRYGVLGLGDTNYDKFCNASKLIDRRLSELGGQRFCTHGAADDATGLEEVVEPWIDQLKSHLDELYPTTAAPVTRKHSSHQDDVANFAPAGCYVKVTLTDGESHEGHKLPKTNNQGPFDIKNPFNAKVITARYLTQSGSEKQVLHMELDISGSGIDYSPGDAIGIIPQNDEDSVKTLLQTLKVYEQKDQLIKCECIDDQKEELFPRHLQQDEPITLFDLFLNVLDIEGTLSPNTLRMLAECCTEKNDRHDLTVLSLPHVNAGAYRVKISQQHASLCDILKLYPSCQPSLQQVLQWLQPIKPRYYSISCSPLRHPNSIHIAFTIVEWETPPPQRSKKYGV
;
A
#
# COMPACT_ATOMS: atom_id res chain seq x y z
N MET A 1 29.54 15.05 22.40
CA MET A 1 28.25 14.46 22.03
C MET A 1 28.50 13.01 21.74
N GLU A 2 27.94 12.08 22.52
CA GLU A 2 27.96 10.67 22.13
C GLU A 2 27.26 10.55 20.77
N ALA A 3 27.95 9.96 19.79
CA ALA A 3 27.37 9.72 18.47
C ALA A 3 26.15 8.80 18.67
N ARG A 4 24.96 9.31 18.32
CA ARG A 4 23.73 8.51 18.40
C ARG A 4 23.87 7.31 17.46
N THR A 5 23.43 6.15 17.94
CA THR A 5 23.41 4.91 17.16
C THR A 5 22.60 5.13 15.86
N PRO A 6 23.10 4.78 14.67
CA PRO A 6 22.33 4.87 13.43
C PRO A 6 21.11 3.92 13.45
N LEU A 7 20.02 4.33 12.80
CA LEU A 7 18.80 3.54 12.62
C LEU A 7 18.46 3.39 11.14
N ASN A 8 18.31 2.17 10.65
CA ASN A 8 17.84 1.92 9.28
C ASN A 8 16.42 1.35 9.31
N VAL A 9 15.52 1.95 8.55
CA VAL A 9 14.17 1.45 8.29
C VAL A 9 14.14 0.92 6.87
N LEU A 10 14.09 -0.40 6.77
CA LEU A 10 14.27 -1.16 5.53
C LEU A 10 12.97 -1.83 5.13
N PHE A 11 12.72 -1.94 3.82
CA PHE A 11 11.55 -2.65 3.31
C PHE A 11 11.84 -3.57 2.13
N ALA A 12 11.03 -4.61 1.99
CA ALA A 12 10.84 -5.33 0.74
C ALA A 12 9.34 -5.57 0.52
N SER A 13 8.86 -5.18 -0.65
CA SER A 13 7.45 -5.00 -0.94
C SER A 13 7.15 -5.35 -2.38
N ALA A 14 6.15 -6.20 -2.62
CA ALA A 14 5.69 -6.54 -3.96
C ALA A 14 4.60 -5.60 -4.46
N SER A 15 3.66 -5.23 -3.59
CA SER A 15 2.45 -4.46 -3.93
C SER A 15 2.35 -3.11 -3.20
N GLY A 16 3.44 -2.66 -2.56
CA GLY A 16 3.53 -1.37 -1.85
C GLY A 16 3.14 -1.39 -0.36
N ASN A 17 2.48 -2.44 0.14
CA ASN A 17 1.99 -2.46 1.54
C ASN A 17 3.13 -2.40 2.58
N ALA A 18 4.17 -3.22 2.40
CA ALA A 18 5.32 -3.23 3.31
C ALA A 18 6.13 -1.92 3.26
N GLU A 19 6.23 -1.31 2.07
CA GLU A 19 6.86 0.01 1.88
C GLU A 19 6.10 1.11 2.62
N SER A 20 4.76 1.14 2.50
CA SER A 20 3.91 2.12 3.18
C SER A 20 4.03 2.02 4.71
N ILE A 21 4.02 0.80 5.26
CA ILE A 21 4.18 0.56 6.71
C ILE A 21 5.59 0.97 7.17
N ALA A 22 6.63 0.62 6.41
CA ALA A 22 7.99 1.03 6.72
C ALA A 22 8.17 2.55 6.68
N LYS A 23 7.57 3.22 5.68
CA LYS A 23 7.58 4.69 5.57
C LYS A 23 6.91 5.33 6.79
N ARG A 24 5.78 4.79 7.24
CA ARG A 24 5.12 5.22 8.48
C ARG A 24 6.01 5.06 9.72
N ILE A 25 6.74 3.94 9.85
CA ILE A 25 7.69 3.73 10.94
C ILE A 25 8.82 4.76 10.88
N TYR A 26 9.34 5.02 9.69
CA TYR A 26 10.37 6.04 9.46
C TYR A 26 9.90 7.43 9.89
N GLU A 27 8.68 7.82 9.53
CA GLU A 27 8.07 9.10 9.96
C GLU A 27 7.95 9.22 11.48
N ILE A 28 7.58 8.13 12.17
CA ILE A 28 7.59 8.08 13.64
C ILE A 28 9.00 8.38 14.18
N CYS A 29 10.03 7.78 13.58
CA CYS A 29 11.41 8.01 13.98
C CYS A 29 11.86 9.46 13.76
N GLN A 30 11.49 10.06 12.61
CA GLN A 30 11.77 11.47 12.30
C GLN A 30 11.08 12.41 13.30
N SER A 31 9.81 12.14 13.66
CA SER A 31 9.08 12.96 14.63
C SER A 31 9.73 12.99 16.02
N LYS A 32 10.34 11.87 16.42
CA LYS A 32 11.11 11.74 17.66
C LYS A 32 12.57 12.21 17.53
N LYS A 33 12.95 12.75 16.38
CA LYS A 33 14.31 13.24 16.06
C LYS A 33 15.38 12.14 16.21
N TYR A 34 15.00 10.90 15.89
CA TYR A 34 15.97 9.82 15.71
C TYR A 34 16.67 10.01 14.36
N THR A 35 17.97 9.75 14.30
CA THR A 35 18.70 9.78 13.04
C THR A 35 18.45 8.45 12.32
N ALA A 36 17.41 8.43 11.49
CA ALA A 36 17.02 7.26 10.72
C ALA A 36 17.28 7.45 9.22
N GLU A 37 17.51 6.34 8.51
CA GLU A 37 17.53 6.28 7.04
C GLU A 37 16.43 5.33 6.54
N PHE A 38 15.82 5.64 5.39
CA PHE A 38 14.75 4.85 4.77
C PHE A 38 15.19 4.36 3.39
N MET A 39 15.11 3.05 3.15
CA MET A 39 15.52 2.44 1.88
C MET A 39 14.92 1.04 1.70
N ASP A 40 14.90 0.53 0.47
CA ASP A 40 14.61 -0.89 0.22
C ASP A 40 15.80 -1.77 0.65
N LEU A 41 15.52 -3.06 0.88
CA LEU A 41 16.52 -4.02 1.35
C LEU A 41 17.70 -4.17 0.39
N ASN A 42 17.48 -4.08 -0.93
CA ASN A 42 18.56 -4.22 -1.91
C ASN A 42 19.53 -3.04 -1.92
N ASN A 43 19.12 -1.88 -1.39
CA ASN A 43 19.96 -0.70 -1.28
C ASN A 43 20.83 -0.67 -0.01
N PHE A 44 20.58 -1.55 0.95
CA PHE A 44 21.46 -1.74 2.12
C PHE A 44 22.82 -2.29 1.68
N LYS A 45 23.90 -1.65 2.10
CA LYS A 45 25.27 -2.03 1.69
C LYS A 45 26.06 -2.58 2.87
N ASP A 46 26.81 -3.65 2.66
CA ASP A 46 27.65 -4.30 3.68
C ASP A 46 28.58 -3.33 4.45
N LYS A 47 28.99 -2.24 3.80
CA LYS A 47 29.83 -1.18 4.41
C LYS A 47 29.13 -0.41 5.53
N GLU A 48 27.79 -0.50 5.62
CA GLU A 48 26.95 0.11 6.66
C GLU A 48 26.93 -0.73 7.94
N LEU A 49 27.36 -2.01 7.87
CA LEU A 49 27.49 -2.83 9.06
C LEU A 49 28.58 -2.27 9.99
N PRO A 50 28.35 -2.31 11.32
CA PRO A 50 29.36 -1.95 12.29
C PRO A 50 30.68 -2.68 12.01
N LYS A 51 31.77 -1.92 11.90
CA LYS A 51 33.09 -2.54 11.92
C LYS A 51 33.29 -3.19 13.29
N ARG A 52 34.01 -4.32 13.35
CA ARG A 52 34.39 -5.11 14.54
C ARG A 52 35.12 -4.35 15.67
N LYS A 53 35.09 -3.03 15.70
CA LYS A 53 35.56 -2.21 16.82
C LYS A 53 34.45 -2.14 17.86
N ALA A 54 34.75 -2.61 19.06
CA ALA A 54 33.85 -2.58 20.22
C ALA A 54 33.22 -1.18 20.37
N GLY A 55 31.88 -1.11 20.32
CA GLY A 55 31.10 0.10 20.59
C GLY A 55 30.35 0.72 19.41
N SER A 56 30.54 0.26 18.17
CA SER A 56 29.65 0.65 17.06
C SER A 56 28.40 -0.22 17.08
N ALA A 57 27.25 0.38 17.34
CA ALA A 57 25.96 -0.30 17.23
C ALA A 57 25.21 0.17 15.98
N LEU A 58 24.35 -0.67 15.41
CA LEU A 58 23.39 -0.30 14.37
C LEU A 58 22.03 -0.84 14.80
N ASN A 59 20.98 -0.04 14.62
CA ASN A 59 19.62 -0.50 14.81
C ASN A 59 18.96 -0.67 13.43
N MET A 60 18.25 -1.77 13.21
CA MET A 60 17.55 -2.04 11.95
C MET A 60 16.08 -2.42 12.20
N ILE A 61 15.20 -1.86 11.40
CA ILE A 61 13.79 -2.26 11.35
C ILE A 61 13.52 -2.74 9.93
N ILE A 62 13.03 -3.97 9.77
CA ILE A 62 12.75 -4.55 8.45
C ILE A 62 11.27 -4.86 8.34
N VAL A 63 10.62 -4.32 7.32
CA VAL A 63 9.24 -4.69 6.95
C VAL A 63 9.26 -5.44 5.62
N CYS A 64 8.84 -6.70 5.61
CA CYS A 64 8.99 -7.57 4.44
C CYS A 64 7.70 -8.32 4.14
N SER A 65 7.16 -8.13 2.93
CA SER A 65 6.11 -9.02 2.40
C SER A 65 6.68 -10.34 1.93
N THR A 66 5.83 -11.35 1.73
CA THR A 66 6.19 -12.64 1.15
C THR A 66 5.54 -12.75 -0.24
N THR A 67 6.27 -13.25 -1.24
CA THR A 67 5.77 -13.41 -2.61
C THR A 67 5.85 -14.86 -3.08
N GLY A 68 5.03 -15.19 -4.09
CA GLY A 68 5.07 -16.48 -4.77
C GLY A 68 5.06 -17.66 -3.80
N ASN A 69 6.08 -18.52 -3.89
CA ASN A 69 6.21 -19.73 -3.08
C ASN A 69 6.98 -19.49 -1.78
N GLY A 70 6.70 -18.38 -1.09
CA GLY A 70 7.34 -18.04 0.17
C GLY A 70 8.64 -17.25 0.03
N ASP A 71 8.85 -16.60 -1.11
CA ASP A 71 10.08 -15.90 -1.47
C ASP A 71 10.06 -14.43 -1.04
N VAL A 72 11.25 -13.81 -1.04
CA VAL A 72 11.43 -12.37 -0.75
C VAL A 72 11.08 -11.58 -2.03
N PRO A 73 10.40 -10.44 -1.93
CA PRO A 73 10.13 -9.55 -3.07
C PRO A 73 11.42 -9.13 -3.81
N GLU A 74 11.28 -8.75 -5.08
CA GLU A 74 12.41 -8.38 -5.94
C GLU A 74 13.27 -7.25 -5.37
N ASN A 75 12.69 -6.30 -4.64
CA ASN A 75 13.44 -5.21 -3.99
C ASN A 75 14.14 -5.61 -2.67
N GLY A 76 14.17 -6.90 -2.32
CA GLY A 76 14.97 -7.43 -1.20
C GLY A 76 15.74 -8.73 -1.49
N ASP A 77 15.67 -9.23 -2.73
CA ASP A 77 16.25 -10.50 -3.13
C ASP A 77 17.80 -10.54 -3.04
N LYS A 78 18.50 -9.46 -3.39
CA LYS A 78 19.96 -9.34 -3.32
C LYS A 78 20.42 -9.38 -1.88
N PHE A 79 19.76 -8.62 -0.99
CA PHE A 79 20.03 -8.65 0.44
C PHE A 79 19.81 -10.05 1.02
N PHE A 80 18.68 -10.68 0.68
CA PHE A 80 18.39 -12.02 1.17
C PHE A 80 19.43 -13.05 0.70
N ARG A 81 19.82 -13.01 -0.58
CA ARG A 81 20.91 -13.86 -1.09
C ARG A 81 22.23 -13.58 -0.38
N PHE A 82 22.53 -12.32 -0.07
CA PHE A 82 23.73 -11.94 0.68
C PHE A 82 23.76 -12.58 2.07
N ILE A 83 22.71 -12.43 2.88
CA ILE A 83 22.68 -12.99 4.25
C ILE A 83 22.55 -14.52 4.27
N LYS A 84 21.91 -15.13 3.25
CA LYS A 84 21.70 -16.58 3.16
C LYS A 84 22.97 -17.36 2.81
N ARG A 85 24.03 -16.70 2.29
CA ARG A 85 25.29 -17.37 1.93
C ARG A 85 25.90 -18.09 3.15
N ALA A 86 26.22 -19.37 2.97
CA ALA A 86 26.85 -20.19 4.01
C ALA A 86 28.27 -19.71 4.36
N SER A 87 28.93 -19.02 3.44
CA SER A 87 30.27 -18.43 3.64
C SER A 87 30.27 -17.19 4.54
N GLN A 88 29.10 -16.69 4.95
CA GLN A 88 29.04 -15.51 5.80
C GLN A 88 29.58 -15.80 7.20
N PRO A 89 30.37 -14.89 7.78
CA PRO A 89 30.79 -14.99 9.17
C PRO A 89 29.58 -15.02 10.11
N LYS A 90 29.61 -15.85 11.16
CA LYS A 90 28.51 -15.95 12.16
C LYS A 90 28.37 -14.71 13.05
N ASP A 91 29.33 -13.79 12.97
CA ASP A 91 29.39 -12.52 13.68
C ASP A 91 29.14 -11.33 12.73
N LEU A 92 28.66 -11.56 11.51
CA LEU A 92 28.48 -10.51 10.49
C LEU A 92 27.58 -9.35 10.97
N PHE A 93 26.58 -9.66 11.79
CA PHE A 93 25.64 -8.71 12.37
C PHE A 93 25.92 -8.48 13.88
N ASP A 94 27.12 -8.77 14.36
CA ASP A 94 27.51 -8.41 15.72
C ASP A 94 27.45 -6.89 15.91
N GLY A 95 26.90 -6.44 17.05
CA GLY A 95 26.57 -5.04 17.29
C GLY A 95 25.32 -4.53 16.56
N VAL A 96 24.60 -5.36 15.81
CA VAL A 96 23.34 -4.98 15.17
C VAL A 96 22.15 -5.45 15.99
N ARG A 97 21.28 -4.50 16.38
CA ARG A 97 19.98 -4.81 16.97
C ARG A 97 18.91 -4.67 15.90
N TYR A 98 17.98 -5.62 15.82
CA TYR A 98 16.97 -5.61 14.77
C TYR A 98 15.56 -5.97 15.24
N GLY A 99 14.56 -5.53 14.47
CA GLY A 99 13.16 -5.95 14.55
C GLY A 99 12.63 -6.24 13.16
N VAL A 100 11.84 -7.31 13.00
CA VAL A 100 11.28 -7.72 11.70
C VAL A 100 9.76 -7.82 11.79
N LEU A 101 9.07 -7.13 10.89
CA LEU A 101 7.64 -7.24 10.65
C LEU A 101 7.40 -7.90 9.28
N GLY A 102 6.74 -9.04 9.31
CA GLY A 102 6.34 -9.79 8.15
C GLY A 102 4.92 -9.47 7.72
N LEU A 103 4.70 -9.36 6.41
CA LEU A 103 3.38 -9.40 5.81
C LEU A 103 3.25 -10.69 4.98
N GLY A 104 2.14 -11.39 5.14
CA GLY A 104 1.81 -12.59 4.38
C GLY A 104 0.33 -12.87 4.44
N ASP A 105 -0.08 -14.01 3.93
CA ASP A 105 -1.48 -14.44 3.88
C ASP A 105 -1.53 -15.91 4.31
N THR A 106 -2.35 -16.23 5.32
CA THR A 106 -2.47 -17.60 5.86
C THR A 106 -3.17 -18.58 4.91
N ASN A 107 -3.81 -18.09 3.84
CA ASN A 107 -4.31 -18.93 2.77
C ASN A 107 -3.18 -19.57 1.94
N TYR A 108 -1.93 -19.13 2.12
CA TYR A 108 -0.76 -19.71 1.49
C TYR A 108 0.05 -20.56 2.49
N ASP A 109 0.53 -21.73 2.03
CA ASP A 109 1.30 -22.70 2.84
C ASP A 109 2.47 -22.08 3.60
N LYS A 110 3.09 -21.04 3.01
CA LYS A 110 4.31 -20.39 3.50
C LYS A 110 4.02 -19.00 4.06
N PHE A 111 3.05 -18.92 4.98
CA PHE A 111 2.69 -17.70 5.68
C PHE A 111 3.91 -16.97 6.27
N CYS A 112 4.12 -15.71 5.85
CA CYS A 112 5.23 -14.83 6.27
C CYS A 112 6.63 -15.45 6.11
N ASN A 113 6.84 -16.41 5.21
CA ASN A 113 8.09 -17.16 5.15
C ASN A 113 9.34 -16.29 4.85
N ALA A 114 9.21 -15.29 3.99
CA ALA A 114 10.31 -14.37 3.67
C ALA A 114 10.88 -13.69 4.92
N SER A 115 10.01 -13.05 5.70
CA SER A 115 10.40 -12.35 6.93
C SER A 115 10.88 -13.30 8.03
N LYS A 116 10.27 -14.50 8.16
CA LYS A 116 10.73 -15.56 9.08
C LYS A 116 12.15 -16.02 8.77
N LEU A 117 12.49 -16.16 7.48
CA LEU A 117 13.84 -16.55 7.05
C LEU A 117 14.86 -15.44 7.30
N ILE A 118 14.50 -14.18 7.03
CA ILE A 118 15.34 -13.01 7.33
C ILE A 118 15.59 -12.93 8.84
N ASP A 119 14.55 -12.98 9.65
CA ASP A 119 14.63 -12.91 11.12
C ASP A 119 15.53 -14.01 11.70
N ARG A 120 15.34 -15.27 11.26
CA ARG A 120 16.18 -16.39 11.67
C ARG A 120 17.65 -16.15 11.28
N ARG A 121 17.89 -15.73 10.04
CA ARG A 121 19.24 -15.61 9.52
C ARG A 121 20.02 -14.47 10.16
N LEU A 122 19.36 -13.35 10.47
CA LEU A 122 19.99 -12.25 11.22
C LEU A 122 20.43 -12.71 12.62
N SER A 123 19.60 -13.49 13.32
CA SER A 123 19.96 -14.06 14.62
C SER A 123 21.15 -15.02 14.52
N GLU A 124 21.17 -15.90 13.52
CA GLU A 124 22.28 -16.85 13.29
C GLU A 124 23.62 -16.16 12.95
N LEU A 125 23.55 -14.94 12.43
CA LEU A 125 24.70 -14.12 12.05
C LEU A 125 25.10 -13.10 13.13
N GLY A 126 24.58 -13.24 14.36
CA GLY A 126 25.01 -12.45 15.53
C GLY A 126 24.15 -11.22 15.83
N GLY A 127 23.09 -10.98 15.04
CA GLY A 127 22.15 -9.91 15.31
C GLY A 127 21.33 -10.16 16.58
N GLN A 128 20.98 -9.09 17.29
CA GLN A 128 20.17 -9.15 18.51
C GLN A 128 18.75 -8.64 18.25
N ARG A 129 17.74 -9.48 18.48
CA ARG A 129 16.35 -9.03 18.41
C ARG A 129 16.04 -8.07 19.55
N PHE A 130 15.49 -6.91 19.22
CA PHE A 130 14.89 -6.01 20.22
C PHE A 130 13.36 -5.97 20.13
N CYS A 131 12.77 -6.54 19.09
CA CYS A 131 11.33 -6.74 18.98
C CYS A 131 11.06 -8.18 18.52
N THR A 132 9.99 -8.79 19.03
CA THR A 132 9.52 -10.08 18.54
C THR A 132 9.11 -9.98 17.07
N HIS A 133 9.34 -11.04 16.29
CA HIS A 133 8.91 -11.09 14.90
C HIS A 133 7.39 -10.91 14.82
N GLY A 134 6.94 -9.92 14.05
CA GLY A 134 5.52 -9.72 13.74
C GLY A 134 5.13 -10.48 12.47
N ALA A 135 4.00 -11.16 12.47
CA ALA A 135 3.47 -11.87 11.30
C ALA A 135 2.05 -11.39 10.99
N ALA A 136 1.93 -10.34 10.20
CA ALA A 136 0.65 -9.76 9.79
C ALA A 136 0.01 -10.56 8.66
N ASP A 137 -1.30 -10.78 8.78
CA ASP A 137 -2.08 -11.63 7.88
C ASP A 137 -3.05 -10.80 7.03
N ASP A 138 -2.83 -10.81 5.71
CA ASP A 138 -3.67 -10.11 4.74
C ASP A 138 -5.07 -10.74 4.66
N ALA A 139 -5.21 -12.02 5.02
CA ALA A 139 -6.50 -12.72 5.01
C ALA A 139 -7.47 -12.21 6.08
N THR A 140 -6.96 -11.80 7.25
CA THR A 140 -7.77 -11.30 8.37
C THR A 140 -7.70 -9.79 8.55
N GLY A 141 -6.70 -9.14 7.94
CA GLY A 141 -6.42 -7.71 8.04
C GLY A 141 -5.05 -7.49 8.69
N LEU A 142 -4.16 -6.82 7.96
CA LEU A 142 -2.78 -6.60 8.38
C LEU A 142 -2.70 -5.82 9.70
N GLU A 143 -3.64 -4.90 9.91
CA GLU A 143 -3.69 -3.96 11.03
C GLU A 143 -3.75 -4.67 12.40
N GLU A 144 -4.31 -5.89 12.45
CA GLU A 144 -4.44 -6.68 13.69
C GLU A 144 -3.08 -6.96 14.34
N VAL A 145 -2.02 -7.05 13.52
CA VAL A 145 -0.64 -7.29 13.99
C VAL A 145 0.24 -6.07 13.81
N VAL A 146 0.07 -5.31 12.72
CA VAL A 146 0.90 -4.14 12.43
C VAL A 146 0.78 -3.09 13.53
N GLU A 147 -0.43 -2.76 14.00
CA GLU A 147 -0.61 -1.71 15.00
C GLU A 147 0.02 -2.07 16.36
N PRO A 148 -0.30 -3.24 16.97
CA PRO A 148 0.32 -3.60 18.26
C PRO A 148 1.84 -3.74 18.16
N TRP A 149 2.34 -4.22 17.01
CA TRP A 149 3.77 -4.37 16.78
C TRP A 149 4.48 -3.01 16.70
N ILE A 150 3.88 -2.03 16.01
CA ILE A 150 4.39 -0.64 15.97
C ILE A 150 4.40 -0.03 17.38
N ASP A 151 3.38 -0.28 18.20
CA ASP A 151 3.35 0.24 19.56
C ASP A 151 4.42 -0.39 20.46
N GLN A 152 4.65 -1.71 20.33
CA GLN A 152 5.78 -2.37 20.98
C GLN A 152 7.11 -1.80 20.49
N LEU A 153 7.26 -1.58 19.18
CA LEU A 153 8.45 -0.98 18.58
C LEU A 153 8.74 0.40 19.15
N LYS A 154 7.74 1.27 19.30
CA LYS A 154 7.89 2.62 19.87
C LYS A 154 8.50 2.56 21.27
N SER A 155 8.01 1.68 22.14
CA SER A 155 8.51 1.51 23.51
C SER A 155 9.99 1.12 23.52
N HIS A 156 10.39 0.17 22.68
CA HIS A 156 11.81 -0.22 22.58
C HIS A 156 12.66 0.89 21.99
N LEU A 157 12.19 1.62 20.98
CA LEU A 157 12.93 2.76 20.43
C LEU A 157 13.12 3.88 21.46
N ASP A 158 12.13 4.13 22.33
CA ASP A 158 12.27 5.10 23.43
C ASP A 158 13.35 4.69 24.44
N GLU A 159 13.47 3.40 24.74
CA GLU A 159 14.54 2.85 25.59
C GLU A 159 15.91 2.92 24.91
N LEU A 160 15.97 2.66 23.60
CA LEU A 160 17.21 2.68 22.82
C LEU A 160 17.71 4.09 22.51
N TYR A 161 16.80 5.05 22.45
CA TYR A 161 17.05 6.46 22.14
C TYR A 161 16.41 7.37 23.20
N PRO A 162 16.87 7.29 24.47
CA PRO A 162 16.29 8.08 25.54
C PRO A 162 16.48 9.55 25.23
N THR A 163 15.37 10.28 25.15
CA THR A 163 15.40 11.73 24.99
C THR A 163 15.90 12.33 26.30
N THR A 164 17.01 13.09 26.27
CA THR A 164 17.49 13.88 27.42
C THR A 164 16.57 15.07 27.68
N ALA A 165 15.34 14.78 28.08
CA ALA A 165 14.41 15.73 28.68
C ALA A 165 13.86 15.06 29.94
N ALA A 166 13.92 15.77 31.07
CA ALA A 166 13.60 15.26 32.40
C ALA A 166 12.20 14.59 32.46
N PRO A 167 12.01 13.58 33.32
CA PRO A 167 10.76 12.83 33.38
C PRO A 167 9.66 13.70 34.02
N VAL A 168 8.68 14.10 33.21
CA VAL A 168 7.40 14.54 33.76
C VAL A 168 6.65 13.29 34.20
N THR A 169 6.51 13.10 35.50
CA THR A 169 5.63 12.10 36.10
C THR A 169 4.22 12.25 35.53
N ARG A 170 3.82 11.37 34.61
CA ARG A 170 2.43 11.26 34.17
C ARG A 170 1.63 10.58 35.26
N LYS A 171 0.92 11.37 36.07
CA LYS A 171 -0.24 10.86 36.82
C LYS A 171 -1.31 10.49 35.81
N HIS A 172 -1.96 9.34 36.02
CA HIS A 172 -3.20 8.99 35.35
C HIS A 172 -4.18 10.17 35.39
N SER A 173 -4.45 10.79 34.25
CA SER A 173 -5.61 11.62 34.03
C SER A 173 -6.19 11.34 32.65
N SER A 174 -7.48 11.08 32.67
CA SER A 174 -8.40 10.87 31.56
C SER A 174 -8.36 12.00 30.52
N HIS A 175 -8.48 11.57 29.25
CA HIS A 175 -8.99 12.30 28.09
C HIS A 175 -8.22 13.53 27.58
N GLN A 176 -8.10 13.52 26.24
CA GLN A 176 -7.71 14.60 25.34
C GLN A 176 -6.21 14.91 25.32
N ASP A 177 -5.68 15.05 24.10
CA ASP A 177 -4.38 15.67 23.77
C ASP A 177 -3.12 14.79 23.62
N ASP A 178 -3.21 13.61 22.98
CA ASP A 178 -2.02 12.93 22.39
C ASP A 178 -2.26 12.45 20.93
N VAL A 179 -3.08 13.16 20.15
CA VAL A 179 -3.36 12.87 18.71
C VAL A 179 -2.77 13.95 17.77
N ALA A 180 -1.56 14.44 18.07
CA ALA A 180 -0.86 15.39 17.22
C ALA A 180 0.34 14.69 16.55
N ASN A 181 0.10 14.06 15.38
CA ASN A 181 1.04 13.84 14.26
C ASN A 181 0.73 12.59 13.42
N PHE A 182 -0.53 12.39 13.00
CA PHE A 182 -0.85 11.46 11.91
C PHE A 182 -1.89 12.08 10.97
N ALA A 183 -1.48 13.19 10.35
CA ALA A 183 -2.13 13.88 9.26
C ALA A 183 -1.09 14.87 8.71
N PRO A 184 -0.88 14.98 7.38
CA PRO A 184 -0.27 16.20 6.88
C PRO A 184 -1.19 17.35 7.29
N ALA A 185 -0.71 18.21 8.18
CA ALA A 185 -1.30 19.51 8.38
C ALA A 185 -1.24 20.25 7.04
N GLY A 186 -2.41 20.56 6.49
CA GLY A 186 -2.58 21.28 5.23
C GLY A 186 -2.63 20.39 4.00
N CYS A 187 -3.60 20.68 3.13
CA CYS A 187 -3.61 20.23 1.75
C CYS A 187 -2.32 20.74 1.07
N TYR A 188 -1.51 19.84 0.52
CA TYR A 188 -0.26 20.18 -0.21
C TYR A 188 -0.33 19.82 -1.69
N VAL A 189 -1.49 19.35 -2.14
CA VAL A 189 -1.83 19.15 -3.53
C VAL A 189 -2.71 20.31 -3.96
N LYS A 190 -2.25 21.09 -4.93
CA LYS A 190 -3.11 22.05 -5.62
C LYS A 190 -3.62 21.42 -6.90
N VAL A 191 -4.93 21.34 -7.00
CA VAL A 191 -5.63 20.97 -8.23
C VAL A 191 -5.98 22.25 -8.94
N THR A 192 -5.44 22.43 -10.13
CA THR A 192 -5.83 23.51 -11.03
C THR A 192 -6.65 22.88 -12.14
N LEU A 193 -7.94 23.23 -12.17
CA LEU A 193 -8.82 22.96 -13.31
C LEU A 193 -8.44 23.99 -14.38
N THR A 194 -8.10 23.54 -15.59
CA THR A 194 -7.70 24.48 -16.65
C THR A 194 -8.91 25.25 -17.15
N ASP A 195 -8.91 26.57 -16.96
CA ASP A 195 -9.98 27.44 -17.45
C ASP A 195 -10.06 27.39 -18.99
N GLY A 196 -11.16 26.84 -19.52
CA GLY A 196 -11.49 26.90 -20.95
C GLY A 196 -11.01 25.73 -21.82
N GLU A 197 -10.24 24.78 -21.29
CA GLU A 197 -9.92 23.53 -21.99
C GLU A 197 -10.79 22.38 -21.47
N SER A 198 -12.09 22.45 -21.73
CA SER A 198 -12.97 21.28 -21.60
C SER A 198 -12.74 20.35 -22.79
N HIS A 199 -12.44 19.08 -22.53
CA HIS A 199 -12.41 18.07 -23.59
C HIS A 199 -13.75 17.32 -23.53
N GLU A 200 -14.55 17.37 -24.59
CA GLU A 200 -15.77 16.56 -24.64
C GLU A 200 -15.39 15.06 -24.60
N GLY A 201 -15.77 14.39 -23.52
CA GLY A 201 -15.52 12.97 -23.31
C GLY A 201 -14.12 12.65 -22.78
N HIS A 202 -13.71 11.39 -22.97
CA HIS A 202 -12.50 10.86 -22.37
C HIS A 202 -11.22 11.43 -22.98
N LYS A 203 -10.28 11.84 -22.13
CA LYS A 203 -8.89 12.15 -22.47
C LYS A 203 -7.98 11.47 -21.46
N LEU A 204 -7.46 10.32 -21.86
CA LEU A 204 -6.40 9.60 -21.18
C LEU A 204 -5.02 10.08 -21.68
N PRO A 205 -3.97 10.00 -20.84
CA PRO A 205 -2.60 10.21 -21.28
C PRO A 205 -2.27 9.30 -22.45
N LYS A 206 -1.51 9.80 -23.42
CA LYS A 206 -1.09 8.96 -24.55
C LYS A 206 -0.18 7.85 -24.04
N THR A 207 -0.59 6.61 -24.26
CA THR A 207 0.26 5.44 -24.01
C THR A 207 1.36 5.42 -25.07
N ASN A 208 2.62 5.26 -24.64
CA ASN A 208 3.72 5.15 -25.57
C ASN A 208 3.71 3.74 -26.16
N ASN A 209 3.24 3.61 -27.41
CA ASN A 209 3.20 2.34 -28.12
C ASN A 209 4.59 1.81 -28.54
N GLN A 210 5.68 2.47 -28.10
CA GLN A 210 7.05 1.98 -28.31
C GLN A 210 7.55 1.32 -27.02
N GLY A 211 7.91 0.03 -27.14
CA GLY A 211 8.40 -0.78 -26.02
C GLY A 211 9.75 -0.30 -25.46
N PRO A 212 10.21 -0.88 -24.33
CA PRO A 212 9.65 -2.05 -23.65
C PRO A 212 8.35 -1.75 -22.89
N PHE A 213 7.46 -2.74 -22.83
CA PHE A 213 6.21 -2.66 -22.06
C PHE A 213 6.42 -3.26 -20.67
N ASP A 214 6.09 -2.50 -19.64
CA ASP A 214 6.24 -2.86 -18.23
C ASP A 214 5.11 -2.22 -17.39
N ILE A 215 5.23 -2.27 -16.06
CA ILE A 215 4.23 -1.67 -15.16
C ILE A 215 4.07 -0.14 -15.33
N LYS A 216 5.10 0.55 -15.82
CA LYS A 216 5.10 2.01 -16.06
C LYS A 216 4.61 2.35 -17.46
N ASN A 217 4.82 1.47 -18.42
CA ASN A 217 4.33 1.60 -19.79
C ASN A 217 3.55 0.35 -20.20
N PRO A 218 2.27 0.22 -19.79
CA PRO A 218 1.47 -0.96 -20.10
C PRO A 218 1.11 -1.05 -21.58
N PHE A 219 1.02 -2.27 -22.10
CA PHE A 219 0.56 -2.52 -23.47
C PHE A 219 -0.97 -2.63 -23.53
N ASN A 220 -1.60 -1.88 -24.44
CA ASN A 220 -3.04 -1.95 -24.68
C ASN A 220 -3.40 -3.17 -25.56
N ALA A 221 -3.46 -4.34 -24.94
CA ALA A 221 -3.83 -5.58 -25.62
C ALA A 221 -5.33 -5.63 -25.95
N LYS A 222 -5.68 -6.06 -27.16
CA LYS A 222 -7.08 -6.28 -27.54
C LYS A 222 -7.56 -7.62 -27.01
N VAL A 223 -8.74 -7.66 -26.40
CA VAL A 223 -9.41 -8.92 -26.05
C VAL A 223 -9.88 -9.60 -27.34
N ILE A 224 -9.26 -10.75 -27.68
CA ILE A 224 -9.63 -11.58 -28.82
C ILE A 224 -10.89 -12.38 -28.48
N THR A 225 -10.95 -12.95 -27.28
CA THR A 225 -12.02 -13.82 -26.83
C THR A 225 -12.15 -13.74 -25.31
N ALA A 226 -13.38 -13.73 -24.82
CA ALA A 226 -13.71 -13.94 -23.42
C ALA A 226 -14.89 -14.92 -23.37
N ARG A 227 -14.70 -16.08 -22.74
CA ARG A 227 -15.73 -17.13 -22.65
C ARG A 227 -15.70 -17.85 -21.33
N TYR A 228 -16.87 -18.21 -20.82
CA TYR A 228 -16.94 -19.07 -19.64
C TYR A 228 -16.45 -20.49 -19.98
N LEU A 229 -15.57 -21.02 -19.14
CA LEU A 229 -15.17 -22.44 -19.16
C LEU A 229 -16.17 -23.31 -18.40
N THR A 230 -16.91 -22.71 -17.48
CA THR A 230 -17.92 -23.36 -16.64
C THR A 230 -19.29 -23.30 -17.30
N GLN A 231 -20.13 -24.30 -17.03
CA GLN A 231 -21.52 -24.32 -17.50
C GLN A 231 -22.36 -23.25 -16.81
N SER A 232 -23.44 -22.83 -17.48
CA SER A 232 -24.42 -21.91 -16.90
C SER A 232 -25.00 -22.49 -15.61
N GLY A 233 -25.03 -21.69 -14.54
CA GLY A 233 -25.52 -22.11 -13.21
C GLY A 233 -24.46 -22.77 -12.31
N SER A 234 -23.21 -22.90 -12.76
CA SER A 234 -22.10 -23.29 -11.89
C SER A 234 -21.87 -22.25 -10.79
N GLU A 235 -21.69 -22.70 -9.55
CA GLU A 235 -21.38 -21.82 -8.40
C GLU A 235 -20.09 -21.04 -8.62
N LYS A 236 -19.07 -21.68 -9.21
CA LYS A 236 -17.84 -21.01 -9.65
C LYS A 236 -17.94 -20.69 -11.13
N GLN A 237 -17.73 -19.42 -11.47
CA GLN A 237 -17.69 -18.97 -12.86
C GLN A 237 -16.23 -18.73 -13.27
N VAL A 238 -15.70 -19.59 -14.13
CA VAL A 238 -14.32 -19.42 -14.63
C VAL A 238 -14.37 -18.81 -16.03
N LEU A 239 -13.77 -17.64 -16.19
CA LEU A 239 -13.65 -16.94 -17.47
C LEU A 239 -12.27 -17.21 -18.08
N HIS A 240 -12.25 -17.67 -19.33
CA HIS A 240 -11.06 -17.73 -20.16
C HIS A 240 -11.00 -16.51 -21.06
N MET A 241 -9.88 -15.80 -21.03
CA MET A 241 -9.65 -14.60 -21.83
C MET A 241 -8.38 -14.75 -22.66
N GLU A 242 -8.43 -14.31 -23.91
CA GLU A 242 -7.30 -14.27 -24.85
C GLU A 242 -7.00 -12.83 -25.23
N LEU A 243 -5.75 -12.42 -25.07
CA LEU A 243 -5.25 -11.07 -25.29
C LEU A 243 -4.29 -11.06 -26.48
N ASP A 244 -4.53 -10.21 -27.46
CA ASP A 244 -3.65 -10.00 -28.61
C ASP A 244 -2.44 -9.17 -28.18
N ILE A 245 -1.25 -9.74 -28.33
CA ILE A 245 0.04 -9.08 -28.07
C ILE A 245 0.86 -8.89 -29.35
N SER A 246 0.24 -9.03 -30.53
CA SER A 246 0.89 -8.82 -31.82
C SER A 246 1.57 -7.44 -31.90
N GLY A 247 2.83 -7.42 -32.33
CA GLY A 247 3.59 -6.18 -32.51
C GLY A 247 4.06 -5.52 -31.20
N SER A 248 3.74 -6.09 -30.04
CA SER A 248 4.20 -5.57 -28.74
C SER A 248 5.68 -5.87 -28.47
N GLY A 249 6.21 -6.97 -29.03
CA GLY A 249 7.53 -7.48 -28.65
C GLY A 249 7.60 -8.03 -27.22
N ILE A 250 6.45 -8.24 -26.55
CA ILE A 250 6.38 -8.91 -25.26
C ILE A 250 6.78 -10.37 -25.42
N ASP A 251 7.75 -10.81 -24.64
CA ASP A 251 8.17 -12.20 -24.54
C ASP A 251 7.65 -12.80 -23.22
N TYR A 252 7.28 -14.07 -23.22
CA TYR A 252 6.76 -14.75 -22.05
C TYR A 252 7.05 -16.26 -22.09
N SER A 253 7.16 -16.87 -20.92
CA SER A 253 7.30 -18.31 -20.74
C SER A 253 6.07 -18.93 -20.07
N PRO A 254 5.75 -20.21 -20.36
CA PRO A 254 4.72 -20.92 -19.60
C PRO A 254 5.05 -20.92 -18.11
N GLY A 255 4.09 -20.47 -17.29
CA GLY A 255 4.27 -20.29 -15.85
C GLY A 255 4.51 -18.85 -15.41
N ASP A 256 4.75 -17.92 -16.34
CA ASP A 256 4.77 -16.49 -16.04
C ASP A 256 3.38 -15.96 -15.67
N ALA A 257 3.36 -14.76 -15.10
CA ALA A 257 2.13 -14.02 -14.80
C ALA A 257 2.07 -12.71 -15.58
N ILE A 258 0.86 -12.30 -15.96
CA ILE A 258 0.59 -11.01 -16.58
C ILE A 258 -0.20 -10.13 -15.61
N GLY A 259 0.21 -8.87 -15.48
CA GLY A 259 -0.53 -7.86 -14.74
C GLY A 259 -1.53 -7.13 -15.64
N ILE A 260 -2.81 -7.18 -15.29
CA ILE A 260 -3.87 -6.42 -15.94
C ILE A 260 -4.24 -5.23 -15.05
N ILE A 261 -4.18 -4.02 -15.60
CA ILE A 261 -4.67 -2.82 -14.92
C ILE A 261 -6.17 -2.73 -15.18
N PRO A 262 -7.03 -2.92 -14.16
CA PRO A 262 -8.47 -2.81 -14.35
C PRO A 262 -8.91 -1.35 -14.44
N GLN A 263 -10.15 -1.19 -14.87
CA GLN A 263 -10.86 0.08 -14.87
C GLN A 263 -11.95 0.02 -13.79
N ASN A 264 -12.22 1.14 -13.13
CA ASN A 264 -13.38 1.23 -12.24
C ASN A 264 -14.68 1.20 -13.05
N ASP A 265 -15.78 0.86 -12.39
CA ASP A 265 -17.10 0.97 -12.98
C ASP A 265 -17.50 2.45 -13.15
N GLU A 266 -18.05 2.80 -14.31
CA GLU A 266 -18.43 4.18 -14.61
C GLU A 266 -19.50 4.70 -13.64
N ASP A 267 -20.45 3.87 -13.24
CA ASP A 267 -21.54 4.28 -12.36
C ASP A 267 -21.06 4.47 -10.92
N SER A 268 -20.09 3.66 -10.46
CA SER A 268 -19.33 3.93 -9.23
C SER A 268 -18.64 5.30 -9.29
N VAL A 269 -17.94 5.62 -10.39
CA VAL A 269 -17.26 6.93 -10.57
C VAL A 269 -18.28 8.07 -10.56
N LYS A 270 -19.36 7.97 -11.34
CA LYS A 270 -20.43 8.98 -11.39
C LYS A 270 -21.00 9.22 -9.98
N THR A 271 -21.30 8.14 -9.26
CA THR A 271 -21.87 8.20 -7.91
C THR A 271 -20.92 8.88 -6.92
N LEU A 272 -19.62 8.58 -6.98
CA LEU A 272 -18.61 9.20 -6.13
C LEU A 272 -18.48 10.70 -6.42
N LEU A 273 -18.37 11.09 -7.70
CA LEU A 273 -18.26 12.51 -8.09
C LEU A 273 -19.52 13.31 -7.71
N GLN A 274 -20.71 12.70 -7.80
CA GLN A 274 -21.97 13.31 -7.33
C GLN A 274 -21.97 13.48 -5.80
N THR A 275 -21.51 12.46 -5.07
CA THR A 275 -21.40 12.50 -3.60
C THR A 275 -20.43 13.60 -3.15
N LEU A 276 -19.34 13.79 -3.89
CA LEU A 276 -18.36 14.87 -3.71
C LEU A 276 -18.83 16.23 -4.25
N LYS A 277 -19.99 16.29 -4.92
CA LYS A 277 -20.55 17.51 -5.54
C LYS A 277 -19.65 18.16 -6.60
N VAL A 278 -18.86 17.36 -7.31
CA VAL A 278 -17.93 17.82 -8.37
C VAL A 278 -18.23 17.19 -9.74
N TYR A 279 -19.39 16.54 -9.89
CA TYR A 279 -19.77 15.85 -11.13
C TYR A 279 -19.80 16.78 -12.36
N GLU A 280 -20.22 18.04 -12.20
CA GLU A 280 -20.25 19.02 -13.29
C GLU A 280 -18.84 19.36 -13.84
N GLN A 281 -17.78 19.00 -13.10
CA GLN A 281 -16.39 19.22 -13.49
C GLN A 281 -15.76 17.98 -14.13
N LYS A 282 -16.53 16.91 -14.39
CA LYS A 282 -16.02 15.61 -14.86
C LYS A 282 -15.17 15.69 -16.14
N ASP A 283 -15.52 16.60 -17.06
CA ASP A 283 -14.87 16.77 -18.37
C ASP A 283 -13.76 17.84 -18.33
N GLN A 284 -13.52 18.46 -17.17
CA GLN A 284 -12.46 19.44 -17.01
C GLN A 284 -11.11 18.76 -16.90
N LEU A 285 -10.12 19.32 -17.58
CA LEU A 285 -8.75 18.86 -17.44
C LEU A 285 -8.16 19.33 -16.12
N ILE A 286 -7.48 18.40 -15.47
CA ILE A 286 -6.81 18.64 -14.19
C ILE A 286 -5.31 18.65 -14.37
N LYS A 287 -4.66 19.58 -13.67
CA LYS A 287 -3.24 19.52 -13.32
C LYS A 287 -3.10 19.51 -11.81
N CYS A 288 -2.17 18.69 -11.33
CA CYS A 288 -1.85 18.58 -9.91
C CYS A 288 -0.43 19.06 -9.68
N GLU A 289 -0.23 19.93 -8.70
CA GLU A 289 1.07 20.46 -8.32
C GLU A 289 1.26 20.31 -6.81
N CYS A 290 2.49 20.07 -6.38
CA CYS A 290 2.85 20.17 -4.97
C CYS A 290 3.02 21.66 -4.62
N ILE A 291 2.34 22.12 -3.56
CA ILE A 291 2.44 23.53 -3.10
C ILE A 291 3.29 23.72 -1.84
N ASP A 292 3.89 22.64 -1.35
CA ASP A 292 4.74 22.65 -0.16
C ASP A 292 6.04 21.94 -0.52
N ASP A 293 7.09 22.71 -0.80
CA ASP A 293 8.41 22.20 -1.22
C ASP A 293 8.98 21.19 -0.21
N GLN A 294 8.61 21.30 1.08
CA GLN A 294 9.04 20.35 2.11
C GLN A 294 8.30 19.00 2.03
N LYS A 295 7.24 18.92 1.23
CA LYS A 295 6.40 17.73 1.01
C LYS A 295 6.44 17.24 -0.44
N GLU A 296 7.40 17.70 -1.25
CA GLU A 296 7.56 17.22 -2.63
C GLU A 296 7.75 15.70 -2.68
N GLU A 297 8.48 15.13 -1.70
CA GLU A 297 8.65 13.67 -1.54
C GLU A 297 7.35 12.91 -1.17
N LEU A 298 6.33 13.63 -0.69
CA LEU A 298 5.00 13.08 -0.38
C LEU A 298 4.02 13.24 -1.55
N PHE A 299 4.38 14.03 -2.56
CA PHE A 299 3.48 14.28 -3.69
C PHE A 299 3.20 12.96 -4.43
N PRO A 300 1.92 12.57 -4.58
CA PRO A 300 1.61 11.26 -5.14
C PRO A 300 2.12 11.14 -6.58
N ARG A 301 2.98 10.14 -6.82
CA ARG A 301 3.59 9.93 -8.15
C ARG A 301 2.56 9.78 -9.27
N HIS A 302 1.40 9.20 -8.97
CA HIS A 302 0.33 9.03 -9.95
C HIS A 302 -0.35 10.36 -10.36
N LEU A 303 -0.13 11.43 -9.59
CA LEU A 303 -0.55 12.80 -9.90
C LEU A 303 0.56 13.63 -10.59
N GLN A 304 1.79 13.12 -10.68
CA GLN A 304 2.91 13.74 -11.41
C GLN A 304 2.81 13.50 -12.91
N GLN A 305 1.62 13.68 -13.50
CA GLN A 305 1.43 13.47 -14.92
C GLN A 305 1.79 14.74 -15.71
N ASP A 306 2.68 14.58 -16.68
CA ASP A 306 3.10 15.67 -17.58
C ASP A 306 1.96 16.08 -18.54
N GLU A 307 1.05 15.16 -18.85
CA GLU A 307 -0.11 15.41 -19.72
C GLU A 307 -1.40 15.64 -18.90
N PRO A 308 -2.25 16.61 -19.31
CA PRO A 308 -3.53 16.85 -18.67
C PRO A 308 -4.54 15.72 -18.97
N ILE A 309 -5.18 15.21 -17.91
CA ILE A 309 -6.21 14.16 -17.91
C ILE A 309 -7.57 14.77 -17.49
N THR A 310 -8.70 14.21 -17.93
CA THR A 310 -10.00 14.66 -17.40
C THR A 310 -10.19 14.19 -15.94
N LEU A 311 -10.98 14.94 -15.17
CA LEU A 311 -11.34 14.52 -13.81
C LEU A 311 -11.99 13.13 -13.80
N PHE A 312 -12.89 12.87 -14.74
CA PHE A 312 -13.56 11.57 -14.85
C PHE A 312 -12.55 10.44 -15.10
N ASP A 313 -11.63 10.63 -16.05
CA ASP A 313 -10.65 9.60 -16.41
C ASP A 313 -9.64 9.32 -15.30
N LEU A 314 -9.32 10.32 -14.47
CA LEU A 314 -8.49 10.10 -13.29
C LEU A 314 -9.14 9.11 -12.32
N PHE A 315 -10.41 9.32 -11.99
CA PHE A 315 -11.15 8.41 -11.10
C PHE A 315 -11.48 7.08 -11.77
N LEU A 316 -11.62 7.04 -13.09
CA LEU A 316 -11.97 5.83 -13.83
C LEU A 316 -10.77 4.89 -14.02
N ASN A 317 -9.58 5.44 -14.30
CA ASN A 317 -8.44 4.66 -14.80
C ASN A 317 -7.19 4.73 -13.91
N VAL A 318 -7.10 5.71 -13.01
CA VAL A 318 -5.87 5.96 -12.24
C VAL A 318 -6.06 5.67 -10.76
N LEU A 319 -7.17 6.09 -10.17
CA LEU A 319 -7.39 6.01 -8.72
C LEU A 319 -8.22 4.80 -8.30
N ASP A 320 -7.81 4.13 -7.23
CA ASP A 320 -8.58 3.07 -6.61
C ASP A 320 -9.67 3.68 -5.71
N ILE A 321 -10.93 3.58 -6.15
CA ILE A 321 -12.09 4.11 -5.43
C ILE A 321 -12.85 3.05 -4.63
N GLU A 322 -12.61 1.76 -4.91
CA GLU A 322 -13.30 0.62 -4.29
C GLU A 322 -12.47 0.00 -3.15
N GLY A 323 -11.18 0.33 -3.08
CA GLY A 323 -10.29 -0.10 -2.00
C GLY A 323 -10.78 0.32 -0.60
N THR A 324 -10.54 -0.54 0.37
CA THR A 324 -10.83 -0.25 1.78
C THR A 324 -9.92 0.88 2.28
N LEU A 325 -10.51 1.86 2.97
CA LEU A 325 -9.77 3.01 3.46
C LEU A 325 -8.84 2.66 4.63
N SER A 326 -7.64 3.23 4.61
CA SER A 326 -6.71 3.12 5.72
C SER A 326 -7.27 3.79 6.98
N PRO A 327 -6.90 3.33 8.20
CA PRO A 327 -7.30 4.00 9.44
C PRO A 327 -6.94 5.49 9.46
N ASN A 328 -5.78 5.86 8.89
CA ASN A 328 -5.36 7.25 8.75
C ASN A 328 -6.32 8.06 7.85
N THR A 329 -6.75 7.48 6.72
CA THR A 329 -7.75 8.13 5.85
C THR A 329 -9.07 8.33 6.58
N LEU A 330 -9.52 7.37 7.41
CA LEU A 330 -10.71 7.53 8.25
C LEU A 330 -10.57 8.66 9.28
N ARG A 331 -9.37 8.81 9.86
CA ARG A 331 -9.06 9.92 10.77
C ARG A 331 -9.17 11.27 10.07
N MET A 332 -8.63 11.39 8.85
CA MET A 332 -8.76 12.58 8.02
C MET A 332 -10.22 12.84 7.62
N LEU A 333 -10.94 11.74 7.36
CA LEU A 333 -12.39 11.59 7.31
C LEU A 333 -13.12 12.45 8.34
N ALA A 334 -12.85 12.11 9.60
CA ALA A 334 -13.48 12.69 10.77
C ALA A 334 -13.29 14.21 10.86
N GLU A 335 -12.13 14.73 10.46
CA GLU A 335 -11.85 16.16 10.51
C GLU A 335 -12.71 16.97 9.53
N CYS A 336 -13.17 16.33 8.45
CA CYS A 336 -14.05 16.90 7.44
C CYS A 336 -15.54 16.85 7.83
N CYS A 337 -15.90 16.30 9.00
CA CYS A 337 -17.28 16.18 9.46
C CYS A 337 -17.75 17.45 10.20
N THR A 338 -18.88 18.02 9.79
CA THR A 338 -19.49 19.14 10.52
C THR A 338 -20.22 18.70 11.80
N GLU A 339 -20.79 17.48 11.80
CA GLU A 339 -21.53 16.94 12.95
C GLU A 339 -20.59 16.25 13.95
N LYS A 340 -20.84 16.47 15.25
CA LYS A 340 -20.01 15.92 16.33
C LYS A 340 -20.08 14.39 16.40
N ASN A 341 -21.25 13.82 16.11
CA ASN A 341 -21.46 12.37 16.18
C ASN A 341 -20.71 11.64 15.06
N ASP A 342 -20.84 12.10 13.81
CA ASP A 342 -20.12 11.54 12.66
C ASP A 342 -18.60 11.64 12.85
N ARG A 343 -18.13 12.81 13.29
CA ARG A 343 -16.72 13.04 13.63
C ARG A 343 -16.23 12.05 14.68
N HIS A 344 -17.01 11.84 15.74
CA HIS A 344 -16.65 10.92 16.81
C HIS A 344 -16.61 9.47 16.33
N ASP A 345 -17.62 9.00 15.60
CA ASP A 345 -17.70 7.63 15.09
C ASP A 345 -16.55 7.34 14.11
N LEU A 346 -16.25 8.23 13.16
CA LEU A 346 -15.10 8.08 12.26
C LEU A 346 -13.76 8.14 12.99
N THR A 347 -13.65 8.97 14.04
CA THR A 347 -12.45 8.98 14.90
C THR A 347 -12.25 7.64 15.59
N VAL A 348 -13.32 7.04 16.11
CA VAL A 348 -13.24 5.74 16.77
C VAL A 348 -12.89 4.65 15.76
N LEU A 349 -13.47 4.69 14.56
CA LEU A 349 -13.15 3.75 13.48
C LEU A 349 -11.70 3.89 12.97
N SER A 350 -11.10 5.06 13.10
CA SER A 350 -9.68 5.26 12.77
C SER A 350 -8.70 4.58 13.75
N LEU A 351 -9.21 3.98 14.83
CA LEU A 351 -8.42 3.28 15.85
C LEU A 351 -8.84 1.80 15.95
N PRO A 352 -8.48 0.94 14.97
CA PRO A 352 -8.93 -0.46 14.93
C PRO A 352 -8.56 -1.25 16.19
N HIS A 353 -7.42 -0.95 16.81
CA HIS A 353 -6.97 -1.60 18.05
C HIS A 353 -7.85 -1.28 19.27
N VAL A 354 -8.49 -0.11 19.30
CA VAL A 354 -9.40 0.28 20.39
C VAL A 354 -10.78 -0.30 20.17
N ASN A 355 -11.24 -0.37 18.91
CA ASN A 355 -12.61 -0.77 18.58
C ASN A 355 -12.69 -1.72 17.38
N ALA A 356 -11.97 -2.83 17.48
CA ALA A 356 -11.85 -3.83 16.43
C ALA A 356 -13.21 -4.37 15.97
N GLY A 357 -14.18 -4.51 16.88
CA GLY A 357 -15.53 -4.95 16.55
C GLY A 357 -16.27 -3.98 15.62
N ALA A 358 -16.28 -2.69 15.96
CA ALA A 358 -16.93 -1.66 15.14
C ALA A 358 -16.23 -1.49 13.78
N TYR A 359 -14.89 -1.47 13.77
CA TYR A 359 -14.11 -1.41 12.53
C TYR A 359 -14.39 -2.62 11.63
N ARG A 360 -14.38 -3.82 12.21
CA ARG A 360 -14.66 -5.05 11.47
C ARG A 360 -16.04 -5.02 10.82
N VAL A 361 -17.07 -4.65 11.56
CA VAL A 361 -18.47 -4.69 11.08
C VAL A 361 -18.77 -3.59 10.07
N LYS A 362 -18.26 -2.36 10.28
CA LYS A 362 -18.58 -1.20 9.42
C LYS A 362 -17.62 -1.03 8.25
N ILE A 363 -16.37 -1.47 8.36
CA ILE A 363 -15.32 -1.23 7.36
C ILE A 363 -14.90 -2.53 6.69
N SER A 364 -14.27 -3.45 7.43
CA SER A 364 -13.64 -4.66 6.86
C SER A 364 -14.67 -5.60 6.20
N GLN A 365 -15.72 -6.01 6.92
CA GLN A 365 -16.73 -6.92 6.40
C GLN A 365 -17.57 -6.32 5.27
N GLN A 366 -17.71 -4.99 5.26
CA GLN A 366 -18.45 -4.29 4.21
C GLN A 366 -17.57 -3.98 3.00
N HIS A 367 -16.25 -4.16 3.09
CA HIS A 367 -15.30 -3.62 2.13
C HIS A 367 -15.65 -2.16 1.78
N ALA A 368 -15.83 -1.35 2.83
CA ALA A 368 -16.38 -0.01 2.69
C ALA A 368 -15.45 0.89 1.87
N SER A 369 -15.95 1.30 0.69
CA SER A 369 -15.29 2.24 -0.20
C SER A 369 -15.37 3.68 0.34
N LEU A 370 -14.63 4.61 -0.27
CA LEU A 370 -14.79 6.03 0.02
C LEU A 370 -16.26 6.49 -0.16
N CYS A 371 -16.90 6.04 -1.24
CA CYS A 371 -18.28 6.40 -1.51
C CYS A 371 -19.23 5.88 -0.42
N ASP A 372 -19.01 4.67 0.08
CA ASP A 372 -19.83 4.09 1.15
C ASP A 372 -19.71 4.91 2.44
N ILE A 373 -18.49 5.31 2.81
CA ILE A 373 -18.25 6.13 4.01
C ILE A 373 -18.92 7.50 3.88
N LEU A 374 -18.80 8.17 2.74
CA LEU A 374 -19.44 9.49 2.54
C LEU A 374 -20.98 9.41 2.56
N LYS A 375 -21.56 8.28 2.12
CA LYS A 375 -23.01 8.03 2.23
C LYS A 375 -23.43 7.75 3.68
N LEU A 376 -22.61 7.02 4.44
CA LEU A 376 -22.88 6.69 5.84
C LEU A 376 -22.74 7.90 6.76
N TYR A 377 -21.88 8.85 6.42
CA TYR A 377 -21.61 10.06 7.19
C TYR A 377 -21.82 11.32 6.34
N PRO A 378 -23.07 11.76 6.10
CA PRO A 378 -23.38 12.87 5.20
C PRO A 378 -22.79 14.23 5.62
N SER A 379 -22.42 14.39 6.91
CA SER A 379 -21.75 15.60 7.39
C SER A 379 -20.27 15.67 6.99
N CYS A 380 -19.69 14.55 6.55
CA CYS A 380 -18.32 14.47 6.03
C CYS A 380 -18.26 15.05 4.62
N GLN A 381 -17.63 16.21 4.47
CA GLN A 381 -17.55 16.92 3.17
C GLN A 381 -16.09 17.26 2.84
N PRO A 382 -15.26 16.27 2.44
CA PRO A 382 -13.90 16.53 2.02
C PRO A 382 -13.88 17.29 0.68
N SER A 383 -12.89 18.15 0.49
CA SER A 383 -12.63 18.79 -0.81
C SER A 383 -12.00 17.80 -1.81
N LEU A 384 -12.13 18.09 -3.11
CA LEU A 384 -11.51 17.28 -4.17
C LEU A 384 -9.99 17.12 -3.95
N GLN A 385 -9.30 18.21 -3.61
CA GLN A 385 -7.85 18.18 -3.37
C GLN A 385 -7.47 17.22 -2.23
N GLN A 386 -8.29 17.21 -1.16
CA GLN A 386 -8.11 16.30 -0.05
C GLN A 386 -8.37 14.83 -0.43
N VAL A 387 -9.35 14.55 -1.30
CA VAL A 387 -9.60 13.18 -1.77
C VAL A 387 -8.42 12.66 -2.61
N LEU A 388 -7.89 13.50 -3.52
CA LEU A 388 -6.81 13.09 -4.42
C LEU A 388 -5.49 12.77 -3.69
N GLN A 389 -5.20 13.40 -2.53
CA GLN A 389 -4.02 13.04 -1.73
C GLN A 389 -4.17 11.71 -0.97
N TRP A 390 -5.39 11.19 -0.78
CA TRP A 390 -5.63 9.99 0.02
C TRP A 390 -5.77 8.73 -0.82
N LEU A 391 -6.40 8.86 -1.99
CA LEU A 391 -6.63 7.72 -2.87
C LEU A 391 -5.31 7.19 -3.42
N GLN A 392 -5.24 5.87 -3.51
CA GLN A 392 -4.09 5.16 -4.04
C GLN A 392 -4.29 4.92 -5.54
N PRO A 393 -3.21 4.71 -6.31
CA PRO A 393 -3.37 4.30 -7.69
C PRO A 393 -3.95 2.88 -7.80
N ILE A 394 -4.71 2.62 -8.86
CA ILE A 394 -5.19 1.28 -9.20
C ILE A 394 -3.98 0.35 -9.35
N LYS A 395 -3.96 -0.74 -8.59
CA LYS A 395 -2.90 -1.76 -8.68
C LYS A 395 -3.21 -2.76 -9.81
N PRO A 396 -2.20 -3.23 -10.58
CA PRO A 396 -2.40 -4.34 -11.50
C PRO A 396 -2.85 -5.61 -10.77
N ARG A 397 -3.76 -6.37 -11.38
CA ARG A 397 -4.17 -7.72 -10.94
C ARG A 397 -3.39 -8.75 -11.76
N TYR A 398 -2.65 -9.61 -11.07
CA TYR A 398 -1.78 -10.59 -11.72
C TYR A 398 -2.50 -11.91 -11.95
N TYR A 399 -2.40 -12.43 -13.16
CA TYR A 399 -2.98 -13.71 -13.57
C TYR A 399 -1.91 -14.62 -14.14
N SER A 400 -2.01 -15.92 -13.85
CA SER A 400 -1.12 -16.93 -14.44
C SER A 400 -1.45 -17.10 -15.93
N ILE A 401 -0.41 -17.10 -16.76
CA ILE A 401 -0.55 -17.34 -18.20
C ILE A 401 -0.90 -18.82 -18.42
N SER A 402 -1.98 -19.07 -19.16
CA SER A 402 -2.56 -20.41 -19.40
C SER A 402 -2.29 -20.96 -20.80
N CYS A 403 -1.41 -20.32 -21.59
CA CYS A 403 -0.99 -20.77 -22.92
C CYS A 403 0.54 -20.95 -23.02
N SER A 404 0.97 -21.52 -24.15
CA SER A 404 2.38 -21.66 -24.51
C SER A 404 2.70 -20.77 -25.71
N PRO A 405 3.81 -20.01 -25.68
CA PRO A 405 4.22 -19.16 -26.81
C PRO A 405 4.56 -19.99 -28.06
N LEU A 406 4.91 -21.28 -27.90
CA LEU A 406 5.16 -22.19 -29.03
C LEU A 406 3.90 -22.42 -29.89
N ARG A 407 2.71 -22.30 -29.29
CA ARG A 407 1.42 -22.44 -29.99
C ARG A 407 0.74 -21.09 -30.22
N HIS A 408 0.95 -20.15 -29.31
CA HIS A 408 0.28 -18.85 -29.26
C HIS A 408 1.33 -17.73 -29.14
N PRO A 409 2.16 -17.49 -30.18
CA PRO A 409 3.26 -16.55 -30.10
C PRO A 409 2.80 -15.09 -29.97
N ASN A 410 1.59 -14.79 -30.45
CA ASN A 410 1.03 -13.44 -30.49
C ASN A 410 -0.19 -13.28 -29.59
N SER A 411 -0.49 -14.26 -28.72
CA SER A 411 -1.58 -14.14 -27.76
C SER A 411 -1.19 -14.66 -26.39
N ILE A 412 -1.69 -13.98 -25.36
CA ILE A 412 -1.59 -14.43 -23.96
C ILE A 412 -2.98 -14.83 -23.51
N HIS A 413 -3.08 -16.01 -22.93
CA HIS A 413 -4.32 -16.56 -22.42
C HIS A 413 -4.28 -16.53 -20.90
N ILE A 414 -5.40 -16.23 -20.27
CA ILE A 414 -5.58 -16.30 -18.83
C ILE A 414 -6.91 -16.97 -18.52
N ALA A 415 -6.97 -17.62 -17.36
CA ALA A 415 -8.21 -18.15 -16.82
C ALA A 415 -8.32 -17.74 -15.35
N PHE A 416 -9.43 -17.12 -14.98
CA PHE A 416 -9.66 -16.63 -13.62
C PHE A 416 -11.11 -16.85 -13.18
N THR A 417 -11.34 -16.86 -11.88
CA THR A 417 -12.66 -17.12 -11.31
C THR A 417 -13.32 -15.80 -10.98
N ILE A 418 -14.51 -15.55 -11.52
CA ILE A 418 -15.30 -14.39 -11.12
C ILE A 418 -15.94 -14.71 -9.76
N VAL A 419 -15.67 -13.87 -8.77
CA VAL A 419 -16.25 -13.95 -7.43
C VAL A 419 -17.27 -12.82 -7.30
N GLU A 420 -18.54 -13.17 -7.15
CA GLU A 420 -19.59 -12.24 -6.75
C GLU A 420 -20.02 -12.60 -5.33
N TRP A 421 -20.04 -11.60 -4.44
CA TRP A 421 -20.56 -11.79 -3.10
C TRP A 421 -21.38 -10.57 -2.65
N GLU A 422 -22.26 -10.80 -1.69
CA GLU A 422 -22.97 -9.72 -1.01
C GLU A 422 -22.34 -9.50 0.35
N THR A 423 -22.15 -8.23 0.70
CA THR A 423 -21.67 -7.88 2.04
C THR A 423 -22.74 -8.24 3.08
N PRO A 424 -22.34 -8.59 4.33
CA PRO A 424 -23.31 -8.89 5.37
C PRO A 424 -24.17 -7.66 5.72
N PRO A 425 -25.30 -7.82 6.43
CA PRO A 425 -26.05 -6.70 6.97
C PRO A 425 -25.13 -5.73 7.76
N PRO A 426 -25.35 -4.39 7.70
CA PRO A 426 -26.61 -3.74 7.30
C PRO A 426 -26.70 -3.29 5.83
N GLN A 427 -25.59 -3.09 5.10
CA GLN A 427 -25.66 -2.51 3.74
C GLN A 427 -26.11 -3.50 2.66
N ARG A 428 -25.67 -4.77 2.71
CA ARG A 428 -25.92 -5.77 1.65
C ARG A 428 -25.60 -5.25 0.25
N SER A 429 -24.35 -4.88 0.04
CA SER A 429 -23.86 -4.42 -1.25
C SER A 429 -23.30 -5.60 -2.04
N LYS A 430 -23.65 -5.70 -3.32
CA LYS A 430 -22.99 -6.61 -4.25
C LYS A 430 -21.57 -6.13 -4.51
N LYS A 431 -20.61 -7.03 -4.39
CA LYS A 431 -19.18 -6.79 -4.64
C LYS A 431 -18.66 -7.84 -5.60
N TYR A 432 -17.67 -7.43 -6.38
CA TYR A 432 -17.05 -8.25 -7.41
C TYR A 432 -15.57 -8.41 -7.12
N GLY A 433 -15.05 -9.57 -7.45
CA GLY A 433 -13.66 -9.96 -7.31
C GLY A 433 -13.31 -10.99 -8.36
N VAL A 434 -12.02 -11.32 -8.41
CA VAL A 434 -11.38 -12.13 -9.46
C VAL A 434 -10.31 -13.03 -8.87
#